data_AF-A0A7D8YNT3-F1
#
_entry.id   AF-A0A7D8YNT3-F1
#
_cell.length_a   1.000
_cell.length_b   1.000
_cell.length_c   1.000
_cell.angle_alpha   90.00
_cell.angle_beta   90.00
_cell.angle_gamma   90.00
#
_symmetry.space_group_name_H-M   'P 1'
#
loop_
_entity.id
_entity.type
_entity.pdbx_description
1 polymer ?
#
loop_
_entity_poly.entity_id
_entity_poly.type
_entity_poly.pdbx_seq_one_letter_code
_entity_poly.pdbx_strand_id
1 'polypeptide(L)' 'MHRVVQPVSTNLGEKALIQERWSVPYLLKARRDALVGALPEFVTPQVPSAYDSIPALDFQLMRQHQGNKLFLQQYTP' A
#
# COMPACT_ATOMS: atom_id res chain seq x y z
N MET A 1 3.57 1.19 7.60
CA MET A 1 4.55 0.99 6.50
C MET A 1 5.25 -0.33 6.76
N HIS A 2 5.38 -1.20 5.75
CA HIS A 2 6.09 -2.48 5.88
C HIS A 2 7.16 -2.58 4.79
N ARG A 3 8.20 -3.38 5.04
CA ARG A 3 9.24 -3.68 4.05
C ARG A 3 9.71 -5.11 4.20
N VAL A 4 10.16 -5.71 3.10
CA VAL A 4 10.91 -6.96 3.12
C VAL A 4 12.39 -6.61 3.29
N VAL A 5 13.03 -7.16 4.32
CA VAL A 5 14.48 -7.05 4.53
C VAL A 5 15.18 -8.32 4.05
N GLN A 6 16.49 -8.22 3.83
CA GLN A 6 17.31 -9.37 3.48
C GLN A 6 17.20 -10.43 4.59
N PRO A 7 16.90 -11.70 4.25
CA PRO A 7 16.94 -12.77 5.25
C PRO A 7 18.37 -13.00 5.72
N VAL A 8 18.54 -13.42 6.97
CA VAL A 8 19.86 -13.78 7.52
C VAL A 8 20.44 -14.90 6.65
N SER A 9 21.53 -14.63 5.92
CA SER A 9 22.16 -15.63 5.06
C SER A 9 22.90 -16.66 5.90
N THR A 10 22.69 -17.95 5.60
CA THR A 10 23.62 -18.99 6.05
C THR A 10 24.85 -18.90 5.16
N ASN A 11 25.96 -18.39 5.68
CA ASN A 11 27.20 -18.26 4.91
C ASN A 11 27.73 -19.65 4.53
N LEU A 12 27.74 -19.96 3.22
CA LEU A 12 28.55 -21.03 2.63
C LEU A 12 29.71 -20.36 1.88
N GLY A 13 30.74 -19.92 2.63
CA GLY A 13 31.92 -19.23 2.08
C GLY A 13 31.74 -17.73 1.81
N GLU A 14 32.50 -17.17 0.86
CA GLU A 14 32.59 -15.72 0.55
C GLU A 14 31.39 -15.15 -0.21
N LYS A 15 30.40 -15.97 -0.61
CA LYS A 15 29.20 -15.53 -1.33
C LYS A 15 27.95 -15.84 -0.53
N ALA A 16 27.24 -14.80 -0.09
CA ALA A 16 25.91 -14.94 0.49
C ALA A 16 24.94 -15.41 -0.61
N LEU A 17 24.57 -16.70 -0.60
CA LEU A 17 23.51 -17.22 -1.46
C LEU A 17 22.17 -16.79 -0.87
N ILE A 18 21.50 -15.82 -1.50
CA ILE A 18 20.11 -15.51 -1.19
C ILE A 18 19.25 -16.60 -1.85
N GLN A 19 18.56 -17.38 -1.04
CA GLN A 19 17.61 -18.38 -1.53
C GLN A 19 16.41 -17.70 -2.21
N GLU A 20 15.87 -18.36 -3.23
CA GLU A 20 14.61 -17.95 -3.83
C GLU A 20 13.49 -17.88 -2.78
N ARG A 21 12.68 -16.83 -2.83
CA ARG A 21 11.58 -16.60 -1.90
C ARG A 21 10.30 -16.29 -2.65
N TRP A 22 9.33 -17.17 -2.50
CA TRP A 22 8.03 -17.05 -3.14
C TRP A 22 6.99 -16.52 -2.14
N SER A 23 6.13 -15.61 -2.61
CA SER A 23 4.96 -15.17 -1.86
C SER A 23 3.84 -14.78 -2.82
N VAL A 24 2.59 -15.04 -2.42
CA VAL A 24 1.40 -14.73 -3.21
C VAL A 24 0.44 -13.95 -2.34
N PRO A 25 0.53 -12.61 -2.29
CA PRO A 25 -0.36 -11.81 -1.47
C PRO A 25 -1.74 -11.71 -2.12
N TYR A 26 -2.78 -11.97 -1.32
CA TYR A 26 -4.16 -11.64 -1.68
C TYR A 26 -4.56 -10.33 -0.99
N LEU A 27 -4.86 -9.30 -1.78
CA LEU A 27 -5.30 -8.00 -1.27
C LEU A 27 -6.82 -7.91 -1.33
N LEU A 28 -7.47 -8.12 -0.19
CA LEU A 28 -8.91 -7.91 -0.05
C LEU A 28 -9.22 -6.40 -0.15
N LYS A 29 -10.23 -6.06 -0.95
CA LYS A 29 -10.65 -4.68 -1.20
C LYS A 29 -12.16 -4.54 -0.99
N ALA A 30 -12.59 -3.33 -0.67
CA ALA A 30 -14.01 -2.98 -0.68
C ALA A 30 -14.59 -3.11 -2.10
N ARG A 31 -15.91 -3.23 -2.20
CA ARG A 31 -16.60 -3.15 -3.48
C ARG A 31 -16.33 -1.80 -4.15
N ARG A 32 -16.28 -1.78 -5.48
CA ARG A 32 -15.92 -0.58 -6.27
C ARG A 32 -16.83 0.62 -6.00
N ASP A 33 -18.10 0.34 -5.75
CA ASP A 33 -19.17 1.30 -5.51
C ASP A 33 -19.38 1.64 -4.02
N ALA A 34 -18.68 0.95 -3.11
CA ALA A 34 -18.76 1.27 -1.69
C ALA A 34 -18.12 2.64 -1.42
N LEU A 35 -18.80 3.47 -0.65
CA LEU A 35 -18.24 4.72 -0.14
C LEU A 35 -17.24 4.41 0.98
N VAL A 36 -16.02 4.91 0.80
CA VAL A 36 -14.94 4.86 1.78
C VAL A 36 -14.87 6.22 2.45
N GLY A 37 -15.15 6.24 3.74
CA GLY A 37 -15.14 7.43 4.60
C GLY A 37 -14.98 7.02 6.06
N ALA A 38 -15.05 7.98 6.98
CA ALA A 38 -15.07 7.68 8.40
C ALA A 38 -16.31 6.87 8.76
N LEU A 39 -16.15 5.85 9.60
CA LEU A 39 -17.31 5.11 10.12
C LEU A 39 -18.07 6.04 11.09
N PRO A 40 -19.41 6.11 11.00
CA PRO A 40 -20.21 7.08 11.74
C PRO A 40 -19.98 7.07 13.25
N GLU A 41 -19.76 5.90 13.84
CA GLU A 41 -19.52 5.71 15.28
C GLU A 41 -18.21 6.35 15.78
N PHE A 42 -17.28 6.69 14.88
CA PHE A 42 -16.02 7.38 15.23
C PHE A 42 -16.04 8.87 14.89
N VAL A 43 -17.16 9.41 14.39
CA VAL A 43 -17.31 10.83 14.08
C VAL A 43 -18.05 11.53 15.22
N THR A 44 -17.39 12.49 15.87
CA THR A 44 -17.97 13.30 16.95
C THR A 44 -17.71 14.79 16.71
N PRO A 45 -18.39 15.71 17.41
CA PRO A 45 -18.08 17.15 17.28
C PRO A 45 -16.63 17.49 17.66
N GLN A 46 -16.02 16.72 18.57
CA GLN A 46 -14.63 16.90 19.00
C GLN A 46 -13.64 16.20 18.06
N VAL A 47 -14.09 15.16 17.35
CA VAL A 47 -13.31 14.40 16.37
C VAL A 47 -14.12 14.30 15.07
N PRO A 48 -14.16 15.37 14.28
CA PRO A 48 -14.86 15.36 13.00
C PRO A 48 -14.16 14.45 11.99
N SER A 49 -14.86 14.06 10.93
CA SER A 49 -14.25 13.29 9.84
C SER A 49 -13.09 14.08 9.22
N ALA A 50 -11.91 13.47 9.16
CA ALA A 50 -10.73 14.07 8.55
C ALA A 50 -10.74 14.02 7.02
N TYR A 51 -11.62 13.18 6.43
CA TYR A 51 -11.67 12.93 5.00
C TYR A 51 -13.12 12.90 4.51
N ASP A 52 -13.32 13.39 3.29
CA ASP A 52 -14.58 13.23 2.58
C ASP A 52 -14.76 11.78 2.14
N SER A 53 -16.03 11.37 2.03
CA SER A 53 -16.36 10.03 1.52
C SER A 53 -16.21 9.98 0.01
N ILE A 54 -15.52 8.96 -0.50
CA ILE A 54 -15.35 8.74 -1.94
C ILE A 54 -15.58 7.27 -2.30
N PRO A 55 -15.98 6.95 -3.54
CA PRO A 55 -16.04 5.56 -3.99
C PRO A 55 -14.69 4.85 -3.88
N ALA A 56 -14.70 3.58 -3.48
CA ALA A 56 -13.48 2.78 -3.31
C ALA A 56 -12.66 2.67 -4.61
N LEU A 57 -13.33 2.65 -5.77
CA LEU A 57 -12.67 2.66 -7.07
C LEU A 57 -11.87 3.94 -7.29
N ASP A 58 -12.45 5.09 -6.98
CA ASP A 58 -11.80 6.39 -7.18
C ASP A 58 -10.57 6.52 -6.28
N PHE A 59 -10.69 6.11 -5.01
CA PHE A 59 -9.54 6.05 -4.11
C PHE A 59 -8.43 5.14 -4.66
N GLN A 60 -8.78 3.97 -5.19
CA GLN A 60 -7.82 3.05 -5.77
C GLN A 60 -7.10 3.68 -6.98
N LEU A 61 -7.85 4.30 -7.89
CA LEU A 61 -7.29 4.96 -9.07
C LEU A 61 -6.35 6.10 -8.66
N MET A 62 -6.76 6.94 -7.70
CA MET A 62 -5.91 8.01 -7.16
C MET A 62 -4.58 7.48 -6.64
N ARG A 63 -4.59 6.40 -5.86
CA ARG A 63 -3.37 5.79 -5.30
C ARG A 63 -2.47 5.17 -6.37
N GLN A 64 -3.06 4.57 -7.40
CA GLN A 64 -2.32 4.03 -8.54
C GLN A 64 -1.66 5.16 -9.36
N HIS A 65 -2.40 6.23 -9.65
CA HIS A 65 -1.88 7.38 -10.41
C HIS A 65 -0.82 8.18 -9.64
N GLN A 66 -0.96 8.34 -8.32
CA GLN A 66 0.07 8.94 -7.47
C GLN A 66 1.37 8.12 -7.48
N GLY A 67 1.25 6.79 -7.41
CA GLY A 67 2.40 5.89 -7.55
C GLY A 67 3.12 6.05 -8.91
N ASN A 68 2.37 6.18 -9.99
CA ASN A 68 2.93 6.37 -11.33
C ASN A 68 3.67 7.70 -11.48
N LYS A 69 3.15 8.80 -10.91
CA LYS A 69 3.84 10.09 -10.92
C LYS A 69 5.18 10.05 -10.17
N LEU A 70 5.20 9.41 -9.00
CA LEU A 70 6.42 9.24 -8.21
C LEU A 70 7.44 8.31 -8.89
N PHE A 71 6.97 7.25 -9.56
CA PHE A 71 7.84 6.37 -10.34
C PHE A 71 8.48 7.12 -11.51
N LEU A 72 7.71 7.87 -12.31
CA LEU A 72 8.25 8.60 -13.48
C LEU A 72 9.24 9.71 -13.09
N GLN A 73 9.06 10.37 -11.94
CA GLN A 73 10.01 11.36 -11.43
C GLN A 73 11.38 10.76 -11.05
N GLN A 74 11.46 9.45 -10.79
CA GLN A 74 12.72 8.75 -10.46
C GLN A 74 13.53 8.34 -11.71
N TYR A 75 12.97 8.48 -12.91
CA TYR A 75 13.61 8.10 -14.18
C TYR A 75 13.73 9.25 -15.19
N THR A 76 13.48 10.48 -14.76
CA THR A 76 13.73 11.67 -15.61
C THR A 76 15.05 12.30 -15.15
N PRO A 77 16.04 12.53 -16.05
CA PRO A 77 17.37 13.01 -15.69
C PRO A 77 17.38 14.43 -15.12
#